data_AF-A0A9E9I8R6-F1
#
_entry.id   AF-A0A9E9I8R6-F1
#
_cell.length_a   1.000
_cell.length_b   1.000
_cell.length_c   1.000
_cell.angle_alpha   90.00
_cell.angle_beta   90.00
_cell.angle_gamma   90.00
#
_symmetry.space_group_name_H-M   'P 1'
#
loop_
_entity.id
_entity.type
_entity.pdbx_description
1 polymer ?
#
loop_
_entity_poly.entity_id
_entity_poly.type
_entity_poly.pdbx_seq_one_letter_code
_entity_poly.pdbx_strand_id
1 'polypeptide(L)'
;MSTIMPKVEELARPKNPTLACVLSIVCVGAGQLYNDDAPKGLVMFFAAVLAGIMFGIAAWLLVIPLIGYAAYDAYVTAQNKNKKSEDDAFLKRKAEIEVAEIEAKTTSAQEFVDNIRKLHNLSSNGLLTESEFADRKQKAIISLSEFPPREPTDDFLTALIPLIKSQVLLVDDIAQIKALVF
;
A
#
# COMPACT_ATOMS: atom_id res chain seq x y z
N MET A 1 -19.56 11.47 2.82
CA MET A 1 -18.65 10.31 2.87
C MET A 1 -17.26 10.82 2.54
N SER A 2 -16.50 11.17 3.58
CA SER A 2 -15.19 11.81 3.43
C SER A 2 -14.22 10.77 2.89
N THR A 3 -13.79 10.92 1.64
CA THR A 3 -12.73 10.13 1.05
C THR A 3 -11.46 10.41 1.85
N ILE A 4 -11.15 9.53 2.80
CA ILE A 4 -9.83 9.46 3.43
C ILE A 4 -8.93 8.95 2.32
N MET A 5 -8.41 9.87 1.49
CA MET A 5 -7.27 9.56 0.67
C MET A 5 -6.18 9.10 1.64
N PRO A 6 -5.64 7.87 1.51
CA PRO A 6 -4.43 7.54 2.26
C PRO A 6 -3.42 8.62 1.88
N LYS A 7 -2.95 9.35 2.90
CA LYS A 7 -1.85 10.29 2.76
C LYS A 7 -0.80 9.54 1.95
N VAL A 8 -0.59 9.97 0.70
CA VAL A 8 0.40 9.35 -0.17
C VAL A 8 1.69 9.57 0.59
N GLU A 9 2.11 8.55 1.34
CA GLU A 9 3.30 8.59 2.14
C GLU A 9 4.39 8.70 1.10
N GLU A 10 4.85 9.94 0.91
CA GLU A 10 5.80 10.33 -0.10
C GLU A 10 6.92 9.32 -0.01
N LEU A 11 7.00 8.40 -0.99
CA LEU A 11 8.07 7.41 -1.07
C LEU A 11 9.35 8.20 -0.88
N ALA A 12 9.95 8.06 0.30
CA ALA A 12 10.93 9.00 0.80
C ALA A 12 12.01 9.13 -0.28
N ARG A 13 12.12 10.32 -0.89
CA ARG A 13 13.04 10.51 -2.02
C ARG A 13 14.41 10.04 -1.59
N PRO A 14 15.11 9.22 -2.40
CA PRO A 14 16.42 8.72 -2.04
C PRO A 14 17.34 9.91 -1.73
N LYS A 15 17.81 9.97 -0.49
CA LYS A 15 18.62 11.09 -0.01
C LYS A 15 20.07 10.81 -0.34
N ASN A 16 20.76 11.77 -0.96
CA ASN A 16 22.18 11.62 -1.25
C ASN A 16 23.02 11.67 0.05
N PRO A 17 23.71 10.58 0.45
CA PRO A 17 24.50 10.53 1.69
C PRO A 17 25.72 11.46 1.66
N THR A 18 26.31 11.66 0.49
CA THR A 18 27.47 12.55 0.30
C THR A 18 27.07 14.01 0.53
N LEU A 19 25.88 14.42 0.07
CA LEU A 19 25.36 15.76 0.36
C LEU A 19 25.10 15.96 1.86
N ALA A 20 24.54 14.97 2.55
CA ALA A 20 24.32 15.03 4.00
C ALA A 20 25.63 15.16 4.79
N CYS A 21 26.67 14.45 4.34
CA CYS A 21 28.02 14.53 4.89
C CYS A 21 28.63 15.92 4.71
N VAL A 22 28.63 16.44 3.47
CA VAL A 22 29.17 17.78 3.16
C VAL A 22 28.43 18.88 3.92
N LEU A 23 27.10 18.78 4.04
CA LEU A 23 26.31 19.72 4.85
C LEU A 23 26.76 19.74 6.31
N SER A 24 27.02 18.57 6.90
CA SER A 24 27.48 18.46 8.30
C SER A 24 28.89 19.02 8.51
N ILE A 25 29.73 18.99 7.47
CA ILE A 25 31.07 19.59 7.49
C ILE A 25 30.99 21.12 7.42
N VAL A 26 30.10 21.65 6.57
CA VAL A 26 29.89 23.10 6.43
C VAL A 26 29.23 23.69 7.68
N CYS A 27 28.26 22.98 8.26
CA CYS A 27 27.57 23.39 9.47
C CYS A 27 27.21 22.16 10.32
N VAL A 28 27.74 22.12 11.55
CA VAL A 28 27.45 21.04 12.50
C VAL A 28 25.94 20.97 12.72
N GLY A 29 25.34 19.81 12.46
CA GLY A 29 23.90 19.57 12.59
C GLY A 29 23.07 19.78 11.31
N ALA A 30 23.64 20.35 10.25
CA ALA A 30 22.90 20.58 9.00
C ALA A 30 22.62 19.30 8.20
N GLY A 31 23.52 18.29 8.25
CA GLY A 31 23.24 17.01 7.60
C GLY A 31 22.18 16.18 8.31
N GLN A 32 22.08 16.28 9.64
CA GLN A 32 20.98 15.70 10.42
C GLN A 32 19.65 16.36 10.05
N LEU A 33 19.62 17.68 9.86
CA LEU A 33 18.44 18.40 9.39
C LEU A 33 18.02 17.94 7.98
N TYR A 34 18.97 17.78 7.06
CA TYR A 34 18.71 17.23 5.73
C TYR A 34 18.15 15.80 5.77
N ASN A 35 18.54 15.02 6.78
CA ASN A 35 18.04 13.68 7.00
C ASN A 35 16.66 13.64 7.67
N ASP A 36 15.96 14.76 7.90
CA ASP A 36 14.74 14.86 8.72
C ASP A 36 14.96 14.43 10.18
N ASP A 37 16.18 14.54 10.69
CA ASP A 37 16.52 14.31 12.10
C ASP A 37 16.87 15.65 12.77
N ALA A 38 15.92 16.59 12.68
CA ALA A 38 16.01 17.93 13.24
C ALA A 38 16.39 17.98 14.74
N PRO A 39 15.85 17.13 15.64
CA PRO A 39 16.22 17.20 17.05
C PRO A 39 17.69 16.88 17.30
N LYS A 40 18.26 15.88 16.61
CA LYS A 40 19.69 15.56 16.74
C LYS A 40 20.57 16.65 16.14
N GLY A 41 20.19 17.19 14.98
CA GLY A 41 20.92 18.30 14.35
C GLY A 41 20.99 19.53 15.26
N LEU A 42 19.87 19.87 15.90
CA LEU A 42 19.79 21.01 16.80
C LEU A 42 20.68 20.83 18.04
N VAL A 43 20.70 19.63 18.63
CA VAL A 43 21.57 19.32 19.78
C VAL A 43 23.05 19.46 19.41
N MET A 44 23.47 18.92 18.27
CA MET A 44 24.87 19.02 17.83
C MET A 44 25.27 20.47 17.52
N PHE A 45 24.37 21.25 16.91
CA PHE A 45 24.60 22.67 16.63
C PHE A 45 24.82 23.47 17.93
N PHE A 46 23.92 23.34 18.91
CA PHE A 46 24.07 24.05 20.19
C PHE A 46 25.27 23.57 20.99
N ALA A 47 25.62 22.28 20.93
CA ALA A 47 26.83 21.77 21.57
C ALA A 47 28.11 22.41 20.98
N ALA A 48 28.17 22.58 19.65
CA ALA A 48 29.29 23.26 18.99
C ALA A 48 29.36 24.75 19.37
N VAL A 49 28.23 25.45 19.40
CA VAL A 49 28.15 26.87 19.82
C VAL A 49 28.59 27.05 21.27
N LEU A 50 28.09 26.20 22.18
CA LEU A 50 28.43 26.26 23.60
C LEU A 50 29.91 25.98 23.83
N ALA A 51 30.49 24.98 23.14
CA ALA A 51 31.92 24.71 23.19
C ALA A 51 32.75 25.93 22.73
N GLY A 52 32.32 26.62 21.66
CA GLY A 52 32.93 27.86 21.19
C GLY A 52 32.92 28.98 22.23
N ILE A 53 31.79 29.16 22.93
CA ILE A 53 31.65 30.18 23.98
C ILE A 53 32.50 29.85 25.21
N MET A 54 32.51 28.59 25.64
CA MET A 54 33.19 28.18 26.88
C MET A 54 34.72 28.11 26.74
N PHE A 55 35.23 27.70 25.59
CA PHE A 55 36.66 27.41 25.40
C PHE A 55 37.35 28.36 24.40
N GLY A 56 36.61 29.26 23.73
CA GLY A 56 37.18 30.22 22.79
C GLY A 56 37.98 29.54 21.67
N ILE A 57 39.23 29.96 21.47
CA ILE A 57 40.12 29.36 20.45
C ILE A 57 40.47 27.89 20.78
N ALA A 58 40.46 27.49 22.05
CA ALA A 58 40.70 26.10 22.43
C ALA A 58 39.52 25.18 22.06
N ALA A 59 38.34 25.73 21.75
CA ALA A 59 37.17 24.97 21.32
C ALA A 59 37.41 24.16 20.04
N TRP A 60 38.34 24.59 19.18
CA TRP A 60 38.68 23.88 17.94
C TRP A 60 39.13 22.43 18.18
N LEU A 61 39.76 22.14 19.33
CA LEU A 61 40.15 20.78 19.70
C LEU A 61 38.93 19.87 19.95
N LEU A 62 37.78 20.44 20.34
CA LEU A 62 36.53 19.70 20.58
C LEU A 62 35.60 19.74 19.35
N VAL A 63 35.58 20.85 18.61
CA VAL A 63 34.67 21.06 17.48
C VAL A 63 35.10 20.25 16.25
N ILE A 64 36.39 20.09 15.98
CA ILE A 64 36.89 19.28 14.85
C ILE A 64 36.46 17.80 14.94
N PRO A 65 36.68 17.08 16.06
CA PRO A 65 36.21 15.70 16.16
C PRO A 65 34.68 15.61 16.16
N LEU A 66 33.97 16.61 16.71
CA LEU A 66 32.51 16.70 16.66
C LEU A 66 31.97 16.81 15.23
N ILE A 67 32.61 17.63 14.38
CA ILE A 67 32.27 17.74 12.95
C ILE A 67 32.44 16.39 12.25
N GLY A 68 33.56 15.71 12.48
CA GLY A 68 33.83 14.39 11.90
C GLY A 68 32.77 13.36 12.30
N TYR A 69 32.39 13.35 13.58
CA TYR A 69 31.31 12.50 14.08
C TYR A 69 29.96 12.83 13.43
N ALA A 70 29.58 14.11 13.39
CA ALA A 70 28.32 14.56 12.80
C ALA A 70 28.23 14.21 11.30
N ALA A 71 29.35 14.32 10.56
CA ALA A 71 29.41 13.96 9.15
C ALA A 71 29.25 12.45 8.93
N TYR A 72 29.92 11.63 9.73
CA TYR A 72 29.78 10.16 9.67
C TYR A 72 28.35 9.72 10.03
N ASP A 73 27.78 10.26 11.11
CA ASP A 73 26.42 9.95 11.55
C ASP A 73 25.36 10.35 10.49
N ALA A 74 25.51 11.52 9.87
CA ALA A 74 24.63 11.97 8.79
C ALA A 74 24.74 11.06 7.55
N TYR A 75 25.94 10.61 7.19
CA TYR A 75 26.15 9.70 6.07
C TYR A 75 25.47 8.34 6.30
N VAL A 76 25.73 7.71 7.44
CA VAL A 76 25.18 6.39 7.78
C VAL A 76 23.65 6.45 7.91
N THR A 77 23.13 7.51 8.52
CA THR A 77 21.68 7.71 8.66
C THR A 77 20.99 7.83 7.30
N ALA A 78 21.57 8.60 6.36
CA ALA A 78 21.03 8.71 5.00
C ALA A 78 21.02 7.35 4.27
N GLN A 79 22.11 6.58 4.39
CA GLN A 79 22.20 5.26 3.76
C GLN A 79 21.17 4.28 4.33
N ASN A 80 20.99 4.25 5.65
CA ASN A 80 20.04 3.36 6.31
C ASN A 80 18.58 3.72 5.95
N LYS A 81 18.26 5.01 5.85
CA LYS A 81 16.94 5.47 5.40
C LYS A 81 16.65 5.06 3.95
N ASN A 82 17.63 5.16 3.08
CA ASN A 82 17.47 4.73 1.68
C ASN A 82 17.24 3.22 1.58
N LYS A 83 18.04 2.40 2.27
CA LYS A 83 17.88 0.95 2.30
C LYS A 83 16.49 0.54 2.79
N LYS A 84 16.04 1.13 3.92
CA LYS A 84 14.71 0.86 4.46
C LYS A 84 13.60 1.24 3.48
N SER A 85 13.70 2.40 2.83
CA SER A 85 12.72 2.84 1.81
C SER A 85 12.65 1.87 0.62
N GLU A 86 13.79 1.33 0.20
CA GLU A 86 13.87 0.32 -0.86
C GLU A 86 13.23 -1.02 -0.43
N ASP A 87 13.54 -1.50 0.78
CA ASP A 87 12.96 -2.71 1.35
C ASP A 87 11.43 -2.59 1.51
N ASP A 88 10.96 -1.47 2.05
CA ASP A 88 9.54 -1.18 2.22
C ASP A 88 8.82 -1.11 0.85
N ALA A 89 9.45 -0.50 -0.16
CA ALA A 89 8.92 -0.46 -1.52
C ALA A 89 8.88 -1.85 -2.19
N PHE A 90 9.89 -2.70 -1.95
CA PHE A 90 9.92 -4.07 -2.44
C PHE A 90 8.81 -4.92 -1.81
N LEU A 91 8.65 -4.84 -0.48
CA LEU A 91 7.59 -5.56 0.24
C LEU A 91 6.21 -5.12 -0.22
N LYS A 92 5.99 -3.82 -0.40
CA LYS A 92 4.73 -3.29 -0.89
C LYS A 92 4.42 -3.80 -2.30
N ARG A 93 5.39 -3.76 -3.22
CA ARG A 93 5.23 -4.29 -4.58
C ARG A 93 4.95 -5.80 -4.57
N LYS A 94 5.65 -6.56 -3.71
CA LYS A 94 5.42 -7.99 -3.58
C LYS A 94 4.00 -8.28 -3.11
N ALA A 95 3.52 -7.56 -2.09
CA ALA A 95 2.15 -7.69 -1.60
C ALA A 95 1.12 -7.27 -2.66
N GLU A 96 1.36 -6.19 -3.41
CA GLU A 96 0.48 -5.76 -4.52
C GLU A 96 0.41 -6.81 -5.63
N ILE A 97 1.54 -7.41 -6.01
CA ILE A 97 1.58 -8.49 -7.01
C ILE A 97 0.84 -9.73 -6.49
N GLU A 98 1.03 -10.10 -5.23
CA GLU A 98 0.37 -11.25 -4.61
C GLU A 98 -1.15 -11.03 -4.56
N VAL A 99 -1.61 -9.84 -4.17
CA VAL A 99 -3.04 -9.47 -4.20
C VAL A 99 -3.59 -9.49 -5.63
N ALA A 100 -2.86 -8.94 -6.61
CA ALA A 100 -3.28 -8.95 -8.01
C ALA A 100 -3.33 -10.38 -8.60
N GLU A 101 -2.42 -11.25 -8.19
CA GLU A 101 -2.42 -12.66 -8.60
C GLU A 101 -3.60 -13.41 -7.99
N ILE A 102 -3.94 -13.15 -6.72
CA ILE A 102 -5.15 -13.67 -6.08
C ILE A 102 -6.40 -13.12 -6.79
N GLU A 103 -6.43 -11.83 -7.13
CA GLU A 103 -7.51 -11.20 -7.88
C GLU A 103 -7.71 -11.80 -9.26
N ALA A 104 -6.64 -12.10 -9.99
CA ALA A 104 -6.73 -12.72 -11.30
C ALA A 104 -7.19 -14.19 -11.27
N LYS A 105 -7.02 -14.88 -10.14
CA LYS A 105 -7.32 -16.31 -9.97
C LYS A 105 -8.61 -16.58 -9.20
N THR A 106 -9.24 -15.55 -8.65
CA THR A 106 -10.45 -15.69 -7.82
C THR A 106 -11.52 -14.73 -8.27
N THR A 107 -12.77 -15.04 -7.95
CA THR A 107 -13.89 -14.10 -8.10
C THR A 107 -14.37 -13.67 -6.73
N SER A 108 -14.61 -12.38 -6.51
CA SER A 108 -15.27 -11.94 -5.27
C SER A 108 -16.77 -12.17 -5.33
N ALA A 109 -17.42 -12.37 -4.17
CA ALA A 109 -18.87 -12.53 -4.11
C ALA A 109 -19.59 -11.31 -4.70
N GLN A 110 -19.05 -10.13 -4.43
CA GLN A 110 -19.62 -8.87 -4.89
C GLN A 110 -19.52 -8.70 -6.41
N GLU A 111 -18.38 -9.03 -7.03
CA GLU A 111 -18.23 -8.99 -8.50
C GLU A 111 -19.20 -9.96 -9.19
N PHE A 112 -19.35 -11.16 -8.64
CA PHE A 112 -20.32 -12.12 -9.15
C PHE A 112 -21.75 -11.58 -9.05
N VAL A 113 -22.14 -11.07 -7.87
CA VAL A 113 -23.46 -10.49 -7.63
C VAL A 113 -23.75 -9.32 -8.58
N ASP A 114 -22.77 -8.42 -8.75
CA ASP A 114 -22.90 -7.27 -9.62
C ASP A 114 -22.96 -7.65 -11.10
N ASN A 115 -22.24 -8.70 -11.52
CA ASN A 115 -22.35 -9.24 -12.87
C ASN A 115 -23.76 -9.77 -13.15
N ILE A 116 -24.30 -10.62 -12.26
CA ILE A 116 -25.66 -11.16 -12.40
C ILE A 116 -26.70 -10.03 -12.39
N ARG A 117 -26.54 -9.03 -11.52
CA ARG A 117 -27.43 -7.85 -11.47
C ARG A 117 -27.37 -7.04 -12.77
N LYS A 118 -26.18 -6.83 -13.35
CA LYS A 118 -26.03 -6.16 -14.64
C LYS A 118 -26.74 -6.94 -15.76
N LEU A 119 -26.56 -8.26 -15.81
CA LEU A 119 -27.24 -9.11 -16.78
C LEU A 119 -28.76 -9.00 -16.66
N HIS A 120 -29.29 -9.04 -15.44
CA HIS A 120 -30.72 -8.90 -15.19
C HIS A 120 -31.21 -7.51 -15.62
N ASN A 121 -30.49 -6.44 -15.28
CA ASN A 121 -30.86 -5.08 -15.69
C ASN A 121 -30.86 -4.90 -17.21
N LEU A 122 -29.93 -5.53 -17.93
CA LEU A 122 -29.91 -5.48 -19.40
C LEU A 122 -31.11 -6.25 -19.98
N SER A 123 -31.46 -7.40 -19.41
CA SER A 123 -32.64 -8.17 -19.81
C SER A 123 -33.94 -7.42 -19.52
N SER A 124 -34.08 -6.85 -18.32
CA SER A 124 -35.28 -6.12 -17.90
C SER A 124 -35.53 -4.85 -18.72
N ASN A 125 -34.48 -4.28 -19.31
CA ASN A 125 -34.57 -3.13 -20.21
C ASN A 125 -34.68 -3.51 -21.69
N GLY A 126 -34.88 -4.81 -22.00
CA GLY A 126 -35.05 -5.31 -23.37
C GLY A 126 -33.78 -5.29 -24.22
N LEU A 127 -32.61 -5.08 -23.61
CA LEU A 127 -31.31 -5.11 -24.29
C LEU A 127 -30.74 -6.53 -24.43
N LEU A 128 -31.27 -7.48 -23.68
CA LEU A 128 -31.00 -8.90 -23.82
C LEU A 128 -32.33 -9.65 -23.96
N THR A 129 -32.36 -10.63 -24.86
CA THR A 129 -33.45 -11.60 -24.91
C THR A 129 -33.38 -12.55 -23.71
N GLU A 130 -34.50 -13.21 -23.36
CA GLU A 130 -34.54 -14.16 -22.25
C GLU A 130 -33.54 -15.32 -22.42
N SER A 131 -33.35 -15.81 -23.66
CA SER A 131 -32.38 -16.85 -23.96
C SER A 131 -30.93 -16.37 -23.80
N GLU A 132 -30.61 -15.14 -24.25
CA GLU A 132 -29.28 -14.57 -24.06
C GLU A 132 -28.96 -14.32 -22.59
N PHE A 133 -29.96 -13.93 -21.80
CA PHE A 133 -29.81 -13.79 -20.36
C PHE A 133 -29.54 -15.15 -19.71
N ALA A 134 -30.31 -16.19 -20.04
CA ALA A 134 -30.13 -17.54 -19.52
C ALA A 134 -28.73 -18.10 -19.84
N ASP A 135 -28.27 -17.96 -21.08
CA ASP A 135 -26.94 -18.43 -21.51
C ASP A 135 -25.81 -17.70 -20.77
N ARG A 136 -25.91 -16.37 -20.63
CA ARG A 136 -24.89 -15.56 -19.94
C ARG A 136 -24.89 -15.80 -18.43
N LYS A 137 -26.07 -16.00 -17.82
CA LYS A 137 -26.20 -16.40 -16.42
C LYS A 137 -25.53 -17.76 -16.18
N GLN A 138 -25.81 -18.74 -17.03
CA GLN A 138 -25.21 -20.07 -16.91
C GLN A 138 -23.68 -20.02 -17.07
N LYS A 139 -23.17 -19.22 -18.02
CA LYS A 139 -21.72 -19.00 -18.15
C LYS A 139 -21.10 -18.39 -16.90
N ALA A 140 -21.76 -17.42 -16.28
CA ALA A 140 -21.29 -16.83 -15.03
C ALA A 140 -21.24 -17.85 -13.88
N ILE A 141 -22.24 -18.74 -13.78
CA ILE A 141 -22.24 -19.83 -12.79
C ILE A 141 -21.09 -20.81 -13.05
N ILE A 142 -20.89 -21.24 -14.30
CA ILE A 142 -19.82 -22.19 -14.66
C ILE A 142 -18.43 -21.57 -14.42
N SER A 143 -18.26 -20.25 -14.61
CA SER A 143 -16.97 -19.59 -14.34
C SER A 143 -16.52 -19.68 -12.88
N LEU A 144 -17.42 -19.98 -11.94
CA LEU A 144 -17.04 -20.24 -10.54
C LEU A 144 -16.20 -21.51 -10.37
N SER A 145 -16.24 -22.43 -11.34
CA SER A 145 -15.36 -23.62 -11.35
C SER A 145 -13.92 -23.28 -11.74
N GLU A 146 -13.73 -22.27 -12.60
CA GLU A 146 -12.42 -21.79 -13.03
C GLU A 146 -11.86 -20.74 -12.06
N PHE A 147 -12.74 -19.92 -11.48
CA PHE A 147 -12.41 -18.83 -10.56
C PHE A 147 -13.18 -19.00 -9.25
N PRO A 148 -12.62 -19.73 -8.26
CA PRO A 148 -13.32 -19.98 -7.01
C PRO A 148 -13.55 -18.68 -6.21
N PRO A 149 -14.53 -18.66 -5.29
CA PRO A 149 -14.77 -17.53 -4.43
C PRO A 149 -13.54 -17.18 -3.57
N ARG A 150 -13.20 -15.88 -3.51
CA ARG A 150 -12.14 -15.38 -2.61
C ARG A 150 -12.53 -15.49 -1.13
N GLU A 151 -13.81 -15.33 -0.85
CA GLU A 151 -14.37 -15.30 0.50
C GLU A 151 -14.77 -16.72 0.96
N PRO A 152 -14.91 -16.96 2.27
CA PRO A 152 -15.48 -18.18 2.79
C PRO A 152 -16.86 -18.46 2.19
N THR A 153 -17.21 -19.73 2.03
CA THR A 153 -18.46 -20.15 1.37
C THR A 153 -19.71 -19.55 2.01
N ASP A 154 -19.75 -19.43 3.33
CA ASP A 154 -20.90 -18.86 4.05
C ASP A 154 -21.09 -17.37 3.75
N ASP A 155 -19.99 -16.62 3.63
CA ASP A 155 -20.01 -15.19 3.29
C ASP A 155 -20.46 -15.01 1.84
N PHE A 156 -19.93 -15.84 0.93
CA PHE A 156 -20.34 -15.85 -0.48
C PHE A 156 -21.84 -16.14 -0.64
N LEU A 157 -22.36 -17.15 0.05
CA LEU A 157 -23.79 -17.49 0.01
C LEU A 157 -24.67 -16.37 0.60
N THR A 158 -24.18 -15.68 1.63
CA THR A 158 -24.88 -14.54 2.23
C THR A 158 -25.00 -13.38 1.23
N ALA A 159 -23.96 -13.13 0.44
CA ALA A 159 -23.99 -12.10 -0.61
C ALA A 159 -25.03 -12.38 -1.71
N LEU A 160 -25.41 -13.64 -1.93
CA LEU A 160 -26.43 -14.02 -2.92
C LEU A 160 -27.86 -13.77 -2.46
N ILE A 161 -28.13 -13.61 -1.17
CA ILE A 161 -29.49 -13.46 -0.61
C ILE A 161 -30.35 -12.43 -1.36
N PRO A 162 -29.85 -11.22 -1.72
CA PRO A 162 -30.64 -10.25 -2.46
C PRO A 162 -31.07 -10.74 -3.85
N LEU A 163 -30.21 -11.46 -4.56
CA LEU A 163 -30.49 -12.01 -5.90
C LEU A 163 -31.54 -13.12 -5.86
N ILE A 164 -31.51 -13.92 -4.79
CA ILE A 164 -32.50 -14.98 -4.53
C ILE A 164 -33.86 -14.33 -4.23
N LYS A 165 -33.89 -13.28 -3.39
CA LYS A 165 -35.12 -12.54 -3.08
C LYS A 165 -35.73 -11.86 -4.30
N SER A 166 -34.91 -11.38 -5.23
CA SER A 166 -35.38 -10.78 -6.48
C SER A 166 -35.74 -11.80 -7.57
N GLN A 167 -35.73 -13.11 -7.27
CA GLN A 167 -35.99 -14.20 -8.23
C GLN A 167 -35.09 -14.19 -9.47
N VAL A 168 -33.92 -13.55 -9.38
CA VAL A 168 -32.93 -13.50 -10.47
C VAL A 168 -32.14 -14.81 -10.52
N LEU A 169 -31.88 -15.38 -9.35
CA LEU A 169 -31.35 -16.73 -9.17
C LEU A 169 -32.47 -17.67 -8.72
N LEU A 170 -32.64 -18.76 -9.45
CA LEU A 170 -33.60 -19.82 -9.15
C LEU A 170 -32.99 -20.87 -8.22
N VAL A 171 -33.83 -21.76 -7.70
CA VAL A 171 -33.40 -22.85 -6.80
C VAL A 171 -32.36 -23.77 -7.46
N ASP A 172 -32.53 -24.04 -8.75
CA ASP A 172 -31.59 -24.86 -9.52
C ASP A 172 -30.24 -24.17 -9.70
N ASP A 173 -30.22 -22.84 -9.89
CA ASP A 173 -28.98 -22.06 -9.96
C ASP A 173 -28.22 -22.13 -8.63
N ILE A 174 -28.92 -22.03 -7.50
CA ILE A 174 -28.32 -22.15 -6.16
C ILE A 174 -27.73 -23.53 -5.93
N ALA A 175 -28.43 -24.59 -6.37
CA ALA A 175 -27.93 -25.96 -6.25
C ALA A 175 -26.64 -26.16 -7.05
N GLN A 176 -26.56 -25.61 -8.27
CA GLN A 176 -25.35 -25.64 -9.08
C GLN A 176 -24.21 -24.84 -8.45
N ILE A 177 -24.48 -23.63 -7.97
CA ILE A 177 -23.47 -22.81 -7.28
C ILE A 177 -22.92 -23.54 -6.06
N LYS A 178 -23.78 -24.17 -5.24
CA LYS A 178 -23.33 -24.98 -4.12
C LYS A 178 -22.44 -26.15 -4.55
N ALA A 179 -22.82 -26.86 -5.61
CA ALA A 179 -22.03 -27.99 -6.12
C ALA A 179 -20.69 -27.60 -6.75
N LEU A 180 -20.51 -26.32 -7.12
CA LEU A 180 -19.26 -25.80 -7.69
C LEU A 180 -18.34 -25.18 -6.63
N VAL A 181 -18.90 -24.75 -5.49
CA VAL A 181 -18.18 -24.05 -4.42
C VAL A 181 -17.89 -24.95 -3.21
N PHE A 182 -18.66 -26.02 -3.00
CA PHE A 182 -18.42 -27.09 -2.01
C PHE A 182 -17.84 -28.34 -2.66
#